data_AF-A0A329B934-F1
#
_entry.id   AF-A0A329B934-F1
#
_cell.length_a   1.000
_cell.length_b   1.000
_cell.length_c   1.000
_cell.angle_alpha   90.00
_cell.angle_beta   90.00
_cell.angle_gamma   90.00
#
_symmetry.space_group_name_H-M   'P 1'
#
loop_
_entity.id
_entity.type
_entity.pdbx_description
1 polymer ?
#
loop_
_entity_poly.entity_id
_entity_poly.type
_entity_poly.pdbx_seq_one_letter_code
_entity_poly.pdbx_strand_id
1 'polypeptide(L)'
;MELKLQYPFITAAGQQVDTVAVRRLKVRDLKVIGEQSGGNEVLLELNGVARMCGLVPEDLDEMDAADYQVVKARFLAFVGVTGQPVGGTESAGAVVPVSAE
;
A
#
# COMPACT_ATOMS: atom_id res chain seq x y z
N MET A 1 14.25 0.67 0.32
CA MET A 1 14.09 1.77 1.29
C MET A 1 13.84 1.12 2.63
N GLU A 2 14.24 1.74 3.72
CA GLU A 2 14.08 1.19 5.07
C GLU A 2 13.20 2.13 5.89
N LEU A 3 12.28 1.56 6.66
CA LEU A 3 11.40 2.27 7.58
C LEU A 3 11.73 1.80 9.00
N LYS A 4 12.17 2.72 9.84
CA LYS A 4 12.40 2.45 11.25
C LYS A 4 11.06 2.42 11.98
N LEU A 5 10.83 1.36 12.76
CA LEU A 5 9.64 1.18 13.57
C LEU A 5 9.75 1.95 14.88
N GLN A 6 8.63 2.47 15.36
CA GLN A 6 8.54 3.09 16.67
C GLN A 6 8.50 2.04 17.78
N TYR A 7 7.85 0.90 17.51
CA TYR A 7 7.68 -0.22 18.40
C TYR A 7 8.30 -1.48 17.76
N PRO A 8 9.54 -1.83 18.12
CA PRO A 8 10.15 -3.06 17.62
C PRO A 8 9.36 -4.28 18.09
N PHE A 9 9.18 -5.25 17.20
CA PHE A 9 8.44 -6.48 17.48
C PHE A 9 9.29 -7.72 17.17
N ILE A 10 8.79 -8.89 17.56
CA ILE A 10 9.41 -10.18 17.28
C ILE A 10 8.56 -10.89 16.21
N THR A 11 9.18 -11.31 15.12
CA THR A 11 8.51 -12.08 14.07
C THR A 11 8.07 -13.46 14.58
N ALA A 12 7.20 -14.15 13.83
CA ALA A 12 6.80 -15.52 14.16
C ALA A 12 8.01 -16.48 14.19
N ALA A 13 9.09 -16.14 13.48
CA ALA A 13 10.36 -16.87 13.49
C ALA A 13 11.28 -16.54 14.68
N GLY A 14 10.87 -15.64 15.58
CA GLY A 14 11.67 -15.22 16.74
C GLY A 14 12.72 -14.16 16.44
N GLN A 15 12.65 -13.49 15.29
CA GLN A 15 13.62 -12.45 14.92
C GLN A 15 13.12 -11.08 15.37
N GLN A 16 13.97 -10.33 16.08
CA GLN A 16 13.66 -8.95 16.43
C GLN A 16 13.76 -8.05 15.20
N VAL A 17 12.73 -7.23 14.97
CA VAL A 17 12.65 -6.28 13.86
C VAL A 17 12.47 -4.88 14.44
N ASP A 18 13.49 -4.04 14.28
CA ASP A 18 13.42 -2.60 14.58
C ASP A 18 13.25 -1.75 13.31
N THR A 19 13.57 -2.32 12.16
CA THR A 19 13.54 -1.64 10.86
C THR A 19 13.00 -2.60 9.81
N VAL A 20 12.07 -2.13 8.98
CA VAL A 20 11.46 -2.90 7.90
C VAL A 20 11.91 -2.40 6.54
N ALA A 21 12.37 -3.31 5.69
CA ALA A 21 12.74 -2.99 4.32
C ALA A 21 11.48 -2.92 3.44
N VAL A 22 11.22 -1.77 2.82
CA VAL A 22 10.12 -1.58 1.87
C VAL A 22 10.65 -1.53 0.43
N ARG A 23 9.99 -2.29 -0.45
CA ARG A 23 10.27 -2.32 -1.90
C ARG A 23 9.02 -2.05 -2.73
N ARG A 24 9.19 -1.53 -3.95
CA ARG A 24 8.09 -1.45 -4.92
C ARG A 24 7.64 -2.85 -5.34
N LEU A 25 6.32 -3.04 -5.44
CA LEU A 25 5.72 -4.27 -5.91
C LEU A 25 5.74 -4.33 -7.44
N LYS A 26 5.95 -5.53 -7.98
CA LYS A 26 5.84 -5.81 -9.42
C LYS A 26 4.46 -6.38 -9.72
N VAL A 27 4.03 -6.37 -10.99
CA VAL A 27 2.75 -6.97 -11.42
C VAL A 27 2.61 -8.43 -10.98
N ARG A 28 3.70 -9.21 -11.01
CA ARG A 28 3.71 -10.59 -10.49
C ARG A 28 3.35 -10.68 -9.01
N ASP A 29 3.76 -9.68 -8.21
CA ASP A 29 3.43 -9.64 -6.79
C ASP A 29 1.94 -9.34 -6.61
N LEU A 30 1.39 -8.40 -7.39
CA LEU A 30 -0.05 -8.07 -7.36
C LEU A 30 -0.95 -9.26 -7.71
N LYS A 31 -0.55 -10.07 -8.70
CA LYS A 31 -1.28 -11.31 -9.06
C LYS A 31 -1.35 -12.27 -7.87
N VAL A 32 -0.19 -12.57 -7.28
CA VAL A 32 -0.09 -13.48 -6.13
C VAL A 32 -0.89 -12.96 -4.94
N ILE A 33 -0.81 -11.66 -4.64
CA ILE A 33 -1.60 -11.03 -3.56
C ILE A 33 -3.10 -11.24 -3.83
N GLY A 34 -3.57 -10.91 -5.04
CA GLY A 34 -4.98 -11.06 -5.39
C GLY A 34 -5.47 -12.51 -5.27
N GLU A 35 -4.67 -13.48 -5.71
CA GLU A 35 -4.97 -14.90 -5.60
C GLU A 35 -5.05 -15.36 -4.13
N GLN A 36 -4.06 -14.98 -3.31
CA GLN A 36 -4.00 -15.35 -1.88
C GLN A 36 -5.11 -14.72 -1.05
N SER A 37 -5.57 -13.53 -1.44
CA SER A 37 -6.60 -12.80 -0.70
C SER A 37 -8.02 -13.24 -1.02
N GLY A 38 -8.24 -14.01 -2.09
CA GLY A 38 -9.55 -14.60 -2.40
C GLY A 38 -10.68 -13.57 -2.55
N GLY A 39 -10.36 -12.34 -2.97
CA GLY A 39 -11.33 -11.23 -3.07
C GLY A 39 -11.65 -10.53 -1.75
N ASN A 40 -11.02 -10.91 -0.63
CA ASN A 40 -11.16 -10.21 0.64
C ASN A 40 -10.21 -9.00 0.68
N GLU A 41 -10.77 -7.80 0.84
CA GLU A 41 -10.01 -6.54 0.84
C GLU A 41 -9.04 -6.42 2.03
N VAL A 42 -9.44 -6.93 3.20
CA VAL A 42 -8.58 -6.93 4.41
C VAL A 42 -7.35 -7.81 4.18
N LEU A 43 -7.56 -9.00 3.62
CA LEU A 43 -6.46 -9.90 3.26
C LEU A 43 -5.62 -9.34 2.10
N LEU A 44 -6.21 -8.63 1.15
CA LEU A 44 -5.49 -7.99 0.03
C LEU A 44 -4.50 -6.95 0.54
N GLU A 45 -4.93 -6.12 1.48
CA GLU A 45 -4.07 -5.17 2.14
C GLU A 45 -2.97 -5.87 2.95
N LEU A 46 -3.34 -6.80 3.84
CA LEU A 46 -2.38 -7.48 4.71
C LEU A 46 -1.32 -8.24 3.91
N ASN A 47 -1.73 -9.03 2.92
CA ASN A 47 -0.82 -9.75 2.02
C ASN A 47 0.04 -8.79 1.19
N GLY A 48 -0.53 -7.65 0.76
CA GLY A 48 0.17 -6.62 0.02
C GLY A 48 1.27 -5.95 0.84
N VAL A 49 0.96 -5.57 2.08
CA VAL A 49 1.88 -4.98 3.04
C VAL A 49 3.00 -5.97 3.40
N ALA A 50 2.65 -7.22 3.70
CA ALA A 50 3.61 -8.28 4.01
C ALA A 50 4.61 -8.46 2.88
N ARG A 51 4.10 -8.61 1.64
CA ARG A 51 4.93 -8.84 0.46
C ARG A 51 5.79 -7.63 0.06
N MET A 52 5.33 -6.41 0.36
CA MET A 52 6.09 -5.17 0.19
C MET A 52 7.26 -5.10 1.17
N CYS A 53 7.07 -5.63 2.38
CA CYS A 53 8.05 -5.64 3.46
C CYS A 53 8.98 -6.86 3.42
N GLY A 54 8.65 -7.87 2.61
CA GLY A 54 9.36 -9.15 2.61
C GLY A 54 9.07 -10.00 3.85
N LEU A 55 7.93 -9.77 4.50
CA LEU A 55 7.44 -10.49 5.66
C LEU A 55 6.27 -11.40 5.27
N VAL A 56 5.86 -12.28 6.19
CA VAL A 56 4.57 -13.01 6.06
C VAL A 56 3.47 -12.28 6.84
N PRO A 57 2.18 -12.48 6.50
CA PRO A 57 1.05 -11.93 7.27
C PRO A 57 1.15 -12.23 8.76
N GLU A 58 1.57 -13.44 9.13
CA GLU A 58 1.75 -13.86 10.53
C GLU A 58 2.80 -13.02 11.29
N ASP A 59 3.80 -12.47 10.61
CA ASP A 59 4.76 -11.57 11.24
C ASP A 59 4.14 -10.19 11.54
N LEU A 60 3.16 -9.77 10.72
CA LEU A 60 2.50 -8.48 10.89
C LEU A 60 1.47 -8.48 12.01
N ASP A 61 0.98 -9.64 12.45
CA ASP A 61 0.04 -9.74 13.57
C ASP A 61 0.65 -9.25 14.89
N GLU A 62 1.97 -9.38 15.04
CA GLU A 62 2.73 -8.91 16.21
C GLU A 62 3.24 -7.46 16.04
N MET A 63 3.03 -6.84 14.87
CA MET A 63 3.44 -5.46 14.62
C MET A 63 2.49 -4.49 15.33
N ASP A 64 3.05 -3.45 15.95
CA ASP A 64 2.23 -2.40 16.56
C ASP A 64 1.32 -1.72 15.53
N ALA A 65 0.08 -1.45 15.94
CA ALA A 65 -0.94 -0.89 15.05
C ALA A 65 -0.54 0.47 14.46
N ALA A 66 0.20 1.30 15.19
CA ALA A 66 0.65 2.61 14.71
C ALA A 66 1.71 2.45 13.62
N ASP A 67 2.68 1.55 13.81
CA ASP A 67 3.68 1.22 12.80
C ASP A 67 3.05 0.60 11.56
N TYR A 68 2.08 -0.30 11.74
CA TYR A 68 1.32 -0.89 10.63
C TYR A 68 0.63 0.17 9.77
N GLN A 69 0.02 1.22 10.36
CA GLN A 69 -0.59 2.30 9.58
C GLN A 69 0.43 3.03 8.70
N VAL A 70 1.66 3.25 9.19
CA VAL A 70 2.71 3.92 8.42
C VAL A 70 3.13 3.07 7.23
N VAL A 71 3.34 1.77 7.45
CA VAL A 71 3.72 0.83 6.38
C VAL A 71 2.58 0.69 5.36
N LYS A 72 1.34 0.54 5.81
CA LYS A 72 0.13 0.52 4.98
C LYS A 72 0.03 1.76 4.09
N ALA A 73 0.24 2.95 4.64
CA ALA A 73 0.22 4.19 3.86
C ALA A 73 1.26 4.17 2.72
N ARG A 74 2.43 3.56 2.93
CA ARG A 74 3.44 3.37 1.88
C ARG A 74 3.00 2.38 0.81
N PHE A 75 2.35 1.29 1.20
CA PHE A 75 1.78 0.34 0.26
C PHE A 75 0.75 1.02 -0.66
N LEU A 76 -0.21 1.74 -0.08
CA LEU A 76 -1.25 2.48 -0.82
C LEU A 76 -0.65 3.50 -1.79
N ALA A 77 0.40 4.21 -1.38
CA ALA A 77 1.13 5.15 -2.24
C ALA A 77 1.82 4.45 -3.43
N PHE A 78 2.31 3.23 -3.27
CA PHE A 78 2.95 2.49 -4.37
C PHE A 78 1.96 1.88 -5.35
N VAL A 79 0.80 1.41 -4.88
CA VAL A 79 -0.23 0.83 -5.76
C VAL A 79 -1.07 1.89 -6.46
N GLY A 80 -0.84 3.18 -6.18
CA GLY A 80 -1.59 4.28 -6.78
C GLY A 80 -2.99 4.46 -6.21
N VAL A 81 -3.32 3.75 -5.12
CA VAL A 81 -4.56 3.95 -4.34
C VAL A 81 -4.29 4.99 -3.25
N THR A 82 -3.68 6.12 -3.62
CA THR A 82 -3.93 7.36 -2.89
C THR A 82 -5.32 7.78 -3.32
N GLY A 83 -6.24 8.09 -2.41
CA GLY A 83 -7.63 8.49 -2.69
C GLY A 83 -7.81 9.78 -3.51
N GLN A 84 -7.04 9.96 -4.56
CA GLN A 84 -7.28 10.90 -5.63
C GLN A 84 -8.00 10.11 -6.72
N PRO A 85 -9.23 10.48 -7.12
CA PRO A 85 -9.78 9.92 -8.33
C PRO A 85 -8.76 10.16 -9.44
N VAL A 86 -8.54 9.17 -10.29
CA VAL A 86 -7.98 9.40 -11.62
C VAL A 86 -9.03 10.24 -12.37
N GLY A 87 -9.10 11.51 -12.01
CA GLY A 87 -9.84 12.51 -12.74
C GLY A 87 -9.21 12.54 -14.11
N GLY A 88 -9.91 11.95 -15.09
CA GLY A 88 -9.83 12.48 -16.42
C GLY A 88 -10.03 13.98 -16.28
N THR A 89 -8.94 14.73 -16.41
CA THR A 89 -9.06 16.15 -16.74
C THR A 89 -9.59 16.15 -18.16
N GLU A 90 -10.90 16.00 -18.27
CA GLU A 90 -11.65 16.60 -19.35
C GLU A 90 -11.27 18.07 -19.29
N SER A 91 -10.33 18.46 -20.15
CA SER A 91 -10.13 19.85 -20.49
C SER A 91 -11.41 20.25 -21.21
N ALA A 92 -12.41 20.64 -20.44
CA ALA A 92 -13.63 21.24 -20.94
C ALA A 92 -13.17 22.49 -21.68
N GLY A 93 -13.18 22.41 -23.01
CA GLY A 93 -12.86 23.52 -23.88
C GLY A 93 -13.67 24.73 -23.43
N ALA A 94 -12.95 25.80 -23.10
CA ALA A 94 -13.57 27.09 -22.83
C ALA A 94 -14.29 27.54 -24.12
N VAL A 95 -15.59 27.28 -24.20
CA VAL A 95 -16.44 27.89 -25.22
C VAL A 95 -16.65 29.34 -24.79
N VAL A 96 -15.90 30.24 -25.43
CA VAL A 96 -16.14 31.68 -25.34
C VAL A 96 -17.50 31.98 -26.00
N PRO A 97 -18.45 32.64 -25.31
CA PRO A 97 -19.65 33.12 -25.97
C PRO A 97 -19.26 34.33 -26.83
N VAL A 98 -19.46 34.19 -28.15
CA VAL A 98 -19.44 35.31 -29.08
C VAL A 98 -20.73 36.11 -28.84
N SER A 99 -20.59 37.31 -28.27
CA SER A 99 -21.65 38.32 -28.29
C SER A 99 -21.92 38.70 -29.74
N ALA A 100 -23.17 38.52 -30.16
CA ALA A 100 -23.69 39.11 -31.38
C ALA A 100 -23.93 40.60 -31.14
N GLU A 101 -23.32 41.44 -31.98
CA GLU A 101 -23.76 42.81 -32.29
C GLU A 101 -23.95 42.91 -33.80
#